data_AF-A0A5B7SQD1-F1
#
_entry.id   AF-A0A5B7SQD1-F1
#
_cell.length_a   1.000
_cell.length_b   1.000
_cell.length_c   1.000
_cell.angle_alpha   90.00
_cell.angle_beta   90.00
_cell.angle_gamma   90.00
#
_symmetry.space_group_name_H-M   'P 1'
#
loop_
_entity.id
_entity.type
_entity.pdbx_description
1 polymer ?
#
loop_
_entity_poly.entity_id
_entity_poly.type
_entity_poly.pdbx_seq_one_letter_code
_entity_poly.pdbx_strand_id
1 'polypeptide(L)'
;MSFLAKLFINRRVINVLDTNIRFYQQVNPDNFKPAALPMGGVFNLTIEADGNTDLLGLALSPDTMCEGYIRFYKRDGMTRMRDYEFFDTHIVSYQRNFEGYYGKVTTDHYVLSPGILRIGDMVLEKWWKVSDLAVKDAPAPPPEPKKKPVVKDYFITDKDGNRIEETKIGEMITLNISTQDMIGETMTINLSDPTADFMYNGMVLEDDTLKDLMVTKNMEKIKLKVVEPQPKE
;
A
#
# COMPACT_ATOMS: atom_id res chain seq x y z
N MET A 1 -26.78 -18.83 11.16
CA MET A 1 -25.86 -17.90 10.46
C MET A 1 -24.45 -18.42 10.64
N SER A 2 -23.69 -18.53 9.55
CA SER A 2 -22.33 -19.05 9.50
C SER A 2 -21.32 -18.03 10.04
N PHE A 3 -20.17 -18.53 10.52
CA PHE A 3 -19.03 -17.67 10.79
C PHE A 3 -18.49 -17.15 9.45
N LEU A 4 -18.18 -15.86 9.38
CA LEU A 4 -17.54 -15.24 8.22
C LEU A 4 -16.02 -15.38 8.35
N ALA A 5 -15.35 -15.82 7.29
CA ALA A 5 -13.90 -15.89 7.23
C ALA A 5 -13.40 -15.23 5.94
N LYS A 6 -12.34 -14.44 6.03
CA LYS A 6 -11.72 -13.76 4.88
C LYS A 6 -10.22 -13.97 4.85
N LEU A 7 -9.70 -14.26 3.68
CA LEU A 7 -8.27 -14.39 3.41
C LEU A 7 -7.73 -13.04 2.94
N PHE A 8 -6.61 -12.62 3.54
CA PHE A 8 -5.84 -11.46 3.17
C PHE A 8 -4.48 -11.92 2.64
N ILE A 9 -4.26 -11.78 1.32
CA ILE A 9 -3.05 -12.20 0.63
C ILE A 9 -2.86 -11.33 -0.62
N ASN A 10 -1.62 -10.98 -0.99
CA ASN A 10 -1.32 -10.17 -2.18
C ASN A 10 -2.15 -8.87 -2.30
N ARG A 11 -2.45 -8.21 -1.18
CA ARG A 11 -3.33 -7.01 -1.09
C ARG A 11 -4.78 -7.25 -1.52
N ARG A 12 -5.21 -8.51 -1.63
CA ARG A 12 -6.58 -8.91 -1.93
C ARG A 12 -7.27 -9.41 -0.68
N VAL A 13 -8.60 -9.32 -0.71
CA VAL A 13 -9.48 -9.84 0.33
C VAL A 13 -10.44 -10.82 -0.33
N ILE A 14 -10.36 -12.09 0.05
CA ILE A 14 -11.08 -13.19 -0.59
C ILE A 14 -11.99 -13.87 0.45
N ASN A 15 -13.19 -14.25 0.04
CA ASN A 15 -14.11 -14.99 0.90
C ASN A 15 -13.63 -16.44 1.09
N VAL A 16 -13.57 -16.90 2.33
CA VAL A 16 -13.17 -18.28 2.65
C VAL A 16 -14.42 -19.09 2.95
N LEU A 17 -14.61 -20.16 2.17
CA LEU A 17 -15.75 -21.08 2.31
C LEU A 17 -15.47 -22.18 3.32
N ASP A 18 -14.26 -22.71 3.32
CA ASP A 18 -13.84 -23.77 4.22
C ASP A 18 -12.32 -23.70 4.46
N THR A 19 -11.90 -24.08 5.67
CA THR A 19 -10.48 -24.32 5.94
C THR A 19 -10.32 -25.40 7.00
N ASN A 20 -9.32 -26.25 6.78
CA ASN A 20 -9.03 -27.38 7.65
C ASN A 20 -7.53 -27.43 7.97
N ILE A 21 -7.20 -27.25 9.26
CA ILE A 21 -5.84 -27.38 9.78
C ILE A 21 -5.78 -28.62 10.67
N ARG A 22 -4.72 -29.42 10.51
CA ARG A 22 -4.48 -30.58 11.35
C ARG A 22 -3.08 -30.56 11.94
N PHE A 23 -3.01 -30.94 13.22
CA PHE A 23 -1.77 -31.29 13.90
C PHE A 23 -1.90 -32.71 14.44
N TYR A 24 -0.81 -33.46 14.44
CA TYR A 24 -0.76 -34.82 14.94
C TYR A 24 0.63 -35.14 15.53
N GLN A 25 0.66 -36.08 16.46
CA GLN A 25 1.88 -36.60 17.08
C GLN A 25 1.86 -38.11 16.97
N GLN A 26 3.04 -38.71 16.76
CA GLN A 26 3.18 -40.15 16.90
C GLN A 26 3.02 -40.54 18.37
N VAL A 27 2.32 -41.63 18.62
CA VAL A 27 2.08 -42.18 19.95
C VAL A 27 2.89 -43.46 20.09
N ASN A 28 3.61 -43.61 21.20
CA ASN A 28 4.34 -44.83 21.51
C ASN A 28 3.31 -45.96 21.77
N PRO A 29 3.38 -47.10 21.06
CA PRO A 29 2.38 -48.15 21.17
C PRO A 29 2.38 -48.88 22.52
N ASP A 30 3.49 -48.84 23.27
CA ASP A 30 3.64 -49.60 24.52
C ASP A 30 3.10 -48.84 25.74
N ASN A 31 3.19 -47.50 25.73
CA ASN A 31 2.81 -46.67 26.88
C ASN A 31 1.83 -45.54 26.56
N PHE A 32 1.41 -45.42 25.29
CA PHE A 32 0.46 -44.43 24.79
C PHE A 32 0.85 -42.96 25.03
N LYS A 33 2.13 -42.67 25.28
CA LYS A 33 2.66 -41.30 25.40
C LYS A 33 3.13 -40.77 24.04
N PRO A 34 3.20 -39.44 23.84
CA PRO A 34 3.81 -38.84 22.65
C PRO A 34 5.25 -39.33 22.44
N ALA A 35 5.54 -39.76 21.21
CA ALA A 35 6.85 -40.31 20.81
C ALA A 35 7.68 -39.35 19.96
N ALA A 36 7.08 -38.26 19.47
CA ALA A 36 7.74 -37.30 18.57
C ALA A 36 7.16 -35.88 18.74
N LEU A 37 7.86 -34.90 18.17
CA LEU A 37 7.37 -33.53 18.08
C LEU A 37 6.07 -33.46 17.24
N PRO A 38 5.14 -32.55 17.58
CA PRO A 38 3.94 -32.32 16.76
C PRO A 38 4.31 -31.98 15.32
N MET A 39 3.68 -32.71 14.41
CA MET A 39 3.73 -32.50 12.96
C MET A 39 2.41 -31.91 12.48
N GLY A 40 2.44 -31.21 11.35
CA GLY A 40 1.25 -30.64 10.73
C GLY A 40 1.45 -29.19 10.33
N GLY A 41 0.38 -28.41 10.45
CA GLY A 41 0.36 -27.00 10.04
C GLY A 41 0.23 -26.80 8.53
N VAL A 42 0.26 -27.87 7.73
CA VAL A 42 -0.26 -27.85 6.36
C VAL A 42 -1.77 -27.83 6.45
N PHE A 43 -2.41 -26.98 5.66
CA PHE A 43 -3.85 -26.81 5.74
C PHE A 43 -4.52 -26.63 4.39
N ASN A 44 -5.79 -27.03 4.35
CA ASN A 44 -6.65 -26.87 3.20
C ASN A 44 -7.39 -25.54 3.30
N LEU A 45 -7.56 -24.90 2.16
CA LEU A 45 -8.29 -23.66 2.00
C LEU A 45 -9.21 -23.79 0.78
N THR A 46 -10.49 -23.54 0.99
CA THR A 46 -11.48 -23.45 -0.08
C THR A 46 -11.97 -22.01 -0.17
N ILE A 47 -11.82 -21.41 -1.36
CA ILE A 47 -12.32 -20.07 -1.66
C ILE A 47 -13.32 -20.12 -2.82
N GLU A 48 -14.14 -19.08 -2.93
CA GLU A 48 -14.89 -18.82 -4.16
C GLU A 48 -13.90 -18.51 -5.29
N ALA A 49 -14.05 -19.20 -6.42
CA ALA A 49 -13.16 -18.99 -7.55
C ALA A 49 -13.41 -17.61 -8.14
N ASP A 50 -12.31 -16.90 -8.39
CA ASP A 50 -12.32 -15.60 -9.04
C ASP A 50 -11.61 -15.66 -10.41
N GLY A 51 -11.70 -14.54 -11.14
CA GLY A 51 -11.08 -14.41 -12.48
C GLY A 51 -9.58 -14.18 -12.47
N ASN A 52 -8.95 -14.05 -11.30
CA ASN A 52 -7.52 -13.82 -11.17
C ASN A 52 -6.77 -15.16 -11.04
N THR A 53 -5.49 -15.14 -11.38
CA THR A 53 -4.61 -16.33 -11.43
C THR A 53 -3.35 -16.16 -10.58
N ASP A 54 -3.33 -15.18 -9.67
CA ASP A 54 -2.20 -14.91 -8.78
C ASP A 54 -1.86 -16.09 -7.85
N LEU A 55 -2.86 -16.65 -7.15
CA LEU A 55 -2.68 -17.82 -6.29
C LEU A 55 -2.36 -19.08 -7.10
N LEU A 56 -2.89 -19.19 -8.33
CA LEU A 56 -2.51 -20.26 -9.25
C LEU A 56 -1.05 -20.13 -9.66
N GLY A 57 -0.57 -18.92 -9.95
CA GLY A 57 0.84 -18.66 -10.25
C GLY A 57 1.76 -19.09 -9.10
N LEU A 58 1.35 -18.84 -7.85
CA LEU A 58 2.06 -19.32 -6.65
C LEU A 58 2.05 -20.86 -6.55
N ALA A 59 0.93 -21.51 -6.87
CA ALA A 59 0.83 -22.98 -6.88
C ALA A 59 1.73 -23.65 -7.93
N LEU A 60 2.00 -22.96 -9.03
CA LEU A 60 2.85 -23.45 -10.12
C LEU A 60 4.34 -23.08 -9.95
N SER A 61 4.68 -22.24 -8.98
CA SER A 61 6.03 -21.72 -8.77
C SER A 61 6.68 -22.39 -7.55
N PRO A 62 7.64 -23.31 -7.72
CA PRO A 62 8.17 -24.11 -6.61
C PRO A 62 8.93 -23.27 -5.58
N ASP A 63 9.63 -22.22 -6.01
CA ASP A 63 10.50 -21.42 -5.16
C ASP A 63 9.82 -20.16 -4.59
N THR A 64 8.60 -19.85 -5.05
CA THR A 64 7.92 -18.62 -4.63
C THR A 64 7.14 -18.86 -3.35
N MET A 65 7.53 -18.16 -2.30
CA MET A 65 6.80 -18.15 -1.03
C MET A 65 5.81 -16.98 -1.00
N CYS A 66 4.70 -17.19 -0.29
CA CYS A 66 3.71 -16.17 0.00
C CYS A 66 3.49 -16.02 1.50
N GLU A 67 2.87 -14.91 1.87
CA GLU A 67 2.46 -14.64 3.25
C GLU A 67 1.08 -13.99 3.26
N GLY A 68 0.37 -14.16 4.37
CA GLY A 68 -0.98 -13.65 4.50
C GLY A 68 -1.63 -14.12 5.80
N TYR A 69 -2.91 -13.83 5.92
CA TYR A 69 -3.68 -14.28 7.07
C TYR A 69 -5.15 -14.52 6.75
N ILE A 70 -5.75 -15.47 7.46
CA ILE A 70 -7.19 -15.72 7.45
C ILE A 70 -7.78 -15.10 8.70
N ARG A 71 -8.70 -14.15 8.53
CA ARG A 71 -9.44 -13.53 9.63
C ARG A 71 -10.80 -14.15 9.77
N PHE A 72 -11.07 -14.69 10.95
CA PHE A 72 -12.39 -15.13 11.37
C PHE A 72 -13.10 -14.01 12.13
N TYR A 73 -14.35 -13.76 11.76
CA TYR A 73 -15.20 -12.79 12.43
C TYR A 73 -16.16 -13.50 13.38
N LYS A 74 -16.54 -12.83 14.46
CA LYS A 74 -17.63 -13.30 15.33
C LYS A 74 -18.94 -13.33 14.55
N ARG A 75 -19.96 -13.96 15.14
CA ARG A 75 -21.31 -14.03 14.55
C ARG A 75 -21.96 -12.66 14.31
N ASP A 76 -21.46 -11.61 14.96
CA ASP A 76 -21.86 -10.22 14.73
C ASP A 76 -21.30 -9.63 13.41
N GLY A 77 -20.43 -10.35 12.71
CA GLY A 77 -19.88 -10.02 11.40
C GLY A 77 -18.79 -8.95 11.39
N MET A 78 -18.65 -8.17 12.47
CA MET A 78 -17.78 -6.99 12.51
C MET A 78 -16.61 -7.15 13.48
N THR A 79 -16.76 -7.97 14.51
CA THR A 79 -15.70 -8.14 15.51
C THR A 79 -14.74 -9.26 15.12
N ARG A 80 -13.43 -8.98 15.12
CA ARG A 80 -12.40 -10.01 14.94
C ARG A 80 -12.52 -11.08 16.04
N MET A 81 -12.53 -12.35 15.63
CA MET A 81 -12.50 -13.51 16.53
C MET A 81 -11.10 -14.08 16.67
N ARG A 82 -10.48 -14.52 15.56
CA ARG A 82 -9.11 -15.04 15.54
C ARG A 82 -8.52 -14.82 14.15
N ASP A 83 -7.21 -14.64 14.09
CA ASP A 83 -6.44 -14.62 12.85
C ASP A 83 -5.56 -15.88 12.79
N TYR A 84 -5.50 -16.50 11.61
CA TYR A 84 -4.50 -17.52 11.26
C TYR A 84 -3.50 -16.86 10.32
N GLU A 85 -2.30 -16.60 10.81
CA GLU A 85 -1.26 -15.90 10.07
C GLU A 85 -0.23 -16.92 9.58
N PHE A 86 0.15 -16.81 8.31
CA PHE A 86 1.09 -17.72 7.69
C PHE A 86 2.17 -16.94 6.95
N PHE A 87 3.40 -17.38 7.12
CA PHE A 87 4.59 -16.80 6.49
C PHE A 87 5.43 -17.89 5.84
N ASP A 88 6.28 -17.50 4.89
CA ASP A 88 7.13 -18.41 4.12
C ASP A 88 6.34 -19.60 3.56
N THR A 89 5.21 -19.33 2.92
CA THR A 89 4.22 -20.37 2.57
C THR A 89 4.30 -20.76 1.12
N HIS A 90 4.45 -22.06 0.87
CA HIS A 90 4.28 -22.65 -0.46
C HIS A 90 2.86 -23.16 -0.64
N ILE A 91 2.32 -22.98 -1.84
CA ILE A 91 1.08 -23.61 -2.26
C ILE A 91 1.46 -24.92 -2.96
N VAL A 92 1.13 -26.06 -2.35
CA VAL A 92 1.60 -27.39 -2.81
C VAL A 92 0.55 -28.14 -3.62
N SER A 93 -0.69 -27.66 -3.62
CA SER A 93 -1.77 -28.22 -4.42
C SER A 93 -2.79 -27.14 -4.75
N TYR A 94 -3.34 -27.24 -5.96
CA TYR A 94 -4.46 -26.45 -6.45
C TYR A 94 -5.43 -27.37 -7.18
N GLN A 95 -6.72 -27.19 -6.90
CA GLN A 95 -7.80 -27.86 -7.61
C GLN A 95 -8.98 -26.90 -7.75
N ARG A 96 -9.41 -26.66 -8.99
CA ARG A 96 -10.67 -25.93 -9.27
C ARG A 96 -11.80 -26.92 -9.50
N ASN A 97 -12.92 -26.70 -8.84
CA ASN A 97 -14.16 -27.43 -9.08
C ASN A 97 -15.20 -26.49 -9.70
N PHE A 98 -15.64 -26.84 -10.90
CA PHE A 98 -16.72 -26.14 -11.60
C PHE A 98 -17.90 -27.10 -11.77
N GLU A 99 -19.06 -26.70 -11.25
CA GLU A 99 -20.31 -27.43 -11.43
C GLU A 99 -21.33 -26.52 -12.10
N GLY A 100 -21.73 -26.84 -13.34
CA GLY A 100 -22.68 -26.05 -14.12
C GLY A 100 -24.14 -26.16 -13.66
N TYR A 101 -24.41 -26.65 -12.44
CA TYR A 101 -25.75 -26.75 -11.89
C TYR A 101 -26.16 -25.44 -11.23
N TYR A 102 -27.45 -25.10 -11.32
CA TYR A 102 -27.97 -23.85 -10.77
C TYR A 102 -27.69 -23.72 -9.26
N GLY A 103 -27.10 -22.60 -8.86
CA GLY A 103 -26.86 -22.26 -7.46
C GLY A 103 -25.56 -22.78 -6.85
N LYS A 104 -24.70 -23.48 -7.61
CA LYS A 104 -23.34 -23.80 -7.15
C LYS A 104 -22.34 -22.77 -7.65
N VAL A 105 -21.55 -22.22 -6.72
CA VAL A 105 -20.41 -21.38 -7.04
C VAL A 105 -19.21 -22.24 -7.41
N THR A 106 -18.42 -21.80 -8.37
CA THR A 106 -17.11 -22.39 -8.66
C THR A 106 -16.20 -22.21 -7.44
N THR A 107 -15.50 -23.27 -7.04
CA THR A 107 -14.61 -23.23 -5.87
C THR A 107 -13.18 -23.59 -6.24
N ASP A 108 -12.24 -22.90 -5.62
CA ASP A 108 -10.82 -23.23 -5.69
C ASP A 108 -10.36 -23.78 -4.35
N HIS A 109 -9.72 -24.95 -4.42
CA HIS A 109 -9.13 -25.64 -3.30
C HIS A 109 -7.61 -25.53 -3.38
N TYR A 110 -7.01 -25.05 -2.30
CA TYR A 110 -5.58 -24.91 -2.15
C TYR A 110 -5.10 -25.69 -0.93
N VAL A 111 -3.88 -26.22 -1.02
CA VAL A 111 -3.15 -26.77 0.12
C VAL A 111 -1.95 -25.88 0.38
N LEU A 112 -1.93 -25.24 1.55
CA LEU A 112 -0.87 -24.32 1.95
C LEU A 112 0.07 -25.04 2.93
N SER A 113 1.37 -24.99 2.64
CA SER A 113 2.43 -25.47 3.51
C SER A 113 3.23 -24.27 4.02
N PRO A 114 2.86 -23.71 5.18
CA PRO A 114 3.58 -22.59 5.78
C PRO A 114 4.88 -23.04 6.43
N GLY A 115 5.93 -22.21 6.30
CA GLY A 115 7.14 -22.32 7.11
C GLY A 115 6.90 -21.83 8.54
N ILE A 116 6.05 -20.81 8.69
CA ILE A 116 5.61 -20.29 9.99
C ILE A 116 4.08 -20.18 9.99
N LEU A 117 3.45 -20.73 11.02
CA LEU A 117 2.00 -20.63 11.23
C LEU A 117 1.73 -20.10 12.63
N ARG A 118 1.10 -18.94 12.72
CA ARG A 118 0.67 -18.32 13.97
C ARG A 118 -0.85 -18.34 14.07
N ILE A 119 -1.35 -18.99 15.12
CA ILE A 119 -2.78 -19.06 15.42
C ILE A 119 -2.98 -18.46 16.81
N GLY A 120 -3.29 -17.17 16.83
CA GLY A 120 -3.36 -16.46 18.10
C GLY A 120 -2.01 -16.41 18.80
N ASP A 121 -1.94 -17.04 19.97
CA ASP A 121 -0.74 -17.03 20.83
C ASP A 121 0.19 -18.22 20.53
N MET A 122 -0.27 -19.17 19.72
CA MET A 122 0.53 -20.32 19.29
C MET A 122 1.30 -19.97 18.02
N VAL A 123 2.61 -20.26 18.03
CA VAL A 123 3.48 -20.17 16.86
C VAL A 123 4.07 -21.56 16.59
N LEU A 124 3.92 -22.03 15.35
CA LEU A 124 4.65 -23.18 14.83
C LEU A 124 5.65 -22.69 13.78
N GLU A 125 6.91 -23.12 13.92
CA GLU A 125 7.98 -22.83 12.99
C GLU A 125 8.60 -24.12 12.47
N LYS A 126 8.72 -24.25 11.15
CA LYS A 126 9.45 -25.34 10.51
C LYS A 126 10.92 -24.97 10.34
N TRP A 127 11.78 -25.99 10.32
CA TRP A 127 13.23 -25.82 10.24
C TRP A 127 13.74 -25.05 9.00
N TRP A 128 12.93 -24.98 7.95
CA TRP A 128 13.25 -24.30 6.69
C TRP A 128 12.66 -22.88 6.59
N LYS A 129 12.11 -22.31 7.68
CA LYS A 129 11.62 -20.93 7.67
C LYS A 129 12.73 -19.95 7.27
N VAL A 130 12.34 -18.86 6.62
CA VAL A 130 13.24 -17.79 6.16
C VAL A 130 13.01 -16.53 6.99
N SER A 131 11.75 -16.22 7.30
CA SER A 131 11.32 -15.06 8.05
C SER A 131 11.60 -15.17 9.55
N ASP A 132 11.80 -14.02 10.19
CA ASP A 132 11.86 -13.88 11.64
C ASP A 132 10.63 -13.10 12.15
N LEU A 133 9.79 -13.75 12.97
CA LEU A 133 8.61 -13.12 13.55
C LEU A 133 8.95 -11.96 14.48
N ALA A 134 10.07 -12.01 15.19
CA ALA A 134 10.47 -10.93 16.09
C ALA A 134 10.71 -9.63 15.30
N VAL A 135 11.26 -9.74 14.09
CA VAL A 135 11.46 -8.60 13.18
C VAL A 135 10.12 -8.12 12.62
N LYS A 136 9.20 -9.04 12.29
CA LYS A 136 7.86 -8.69 11.76
C LYS A 136 6.94 -8.06 12.81
N ASP A 137 7.06 -8.47 14.06
CA ASP A 137 6.29 -7.93 15.19
C ASP A 137 6.94 -6.70 15.82
N ALA A 138 8.16 -6.35 15.39
CA ALA A 138 8.82 -5.15 15.86
C ALA A 138 7.91 -3.94 15.61
N PRO A 139 7.73 -3.04 16.59
CA PRO A 139 7.02 -1.80 16.37
C PRO A 139 7.64 -1.13 15.15
N ALA A 140 6.80 -0.71 14.20
CA ALA A 140 7.28 0.10 13.10
C ALA A 140 8.12 1.24 13.71
N PRO A 141 9.33 1.51 13.18
CA PRO A 141 10.11 2.64 13.65
C PRO A 141 9.18 3.86 13.64
N PRO A 142 9.18 4.68 14.71
CA PRO A 142 8.31 5.83 14.77
C PRO A 142 8.42 6.60 13.45
N PRO A 143 7.29 6.99 12.84
CA PRO A 143 7.32 7.70 11.57
C PRO A 143 8.30 8.85 11.73
N GLU A 144 9.30 8.93 10.84
CA GLU A 144 10.23 10.05 10.86
C GLU A 144 9.40 11.33 10.93
N PRO A 145 9.72 12.27 11.85
CA PRO A 145 8.95 13.49 11.97
C PRO A 145 8.90 14.12 10.58
N LYS A 146 7.68 14.31 10.05
CA LYS A 146 7.46 15.01 8.79
C LYS A 146 8.29 16.29 8.86
N LYS A 147 9.34 16.36 8.04
CA LYS A 147 10.19 17.54 7.97
C LYS A 147 9.28 18.73 7.67
N LYS A 148 9.45 19.82 8.41
CA LYS A 148 8.56 20.98 8.26
C LYS A 148 8.66 21.48 6.82
N PRO A 149 7.54 21.70 6.12
CA PRO A 149 7.57 22.28 4.78
C PRO A 149 8.15 23.68 4.85
N VAL A 150 9.15 23.98 4.01
CA VAL A 150 9.76 25.32 3.94
C VAL A 150 9.95 25.73 2.49
N VAL A 151 9.50 26.95 2.17
CA VAL A 151 9.87 27.66 0.94
C VAL A 151 11.27 28.23 1.16
N LYS A 152 12.26 27.78 0.38
CA LYS A 152 13.66 28.20 0.52
C LYS A 152 13.92 29.55 -0.12
N ASP A 153 13.45 29.73 -1.35
CA ASP A 153 13.66 30.93 -2.15
C ASP A 153 12.69 30.94 -3.34
N TYR A 154 12.40 32.11 -3.85
CA TYR A 154 11.76 32.28 -5.15
C TYR A 154 12.31 33.51 -5.87
N PHE A 155 12.56 33.38 -7.16
CA PHE A 155 13.12 34.47 -7.97
C PHE A 155 12.65 34.39 -9.43
N ILE A 156 12.62 35.55 -10.07
CA ILE A 156 12.22 35.70 -11.47
C ILE A 156 13.47 35.69 -12.36
N THR A 157 13.40 34.96 -13.47
CA THR A 157 14.43 34.97 -14.52
C THR A 157 13.85 35.34 -15.88
N ASP A 158 14.70 35.91 -16.74
CA ASP A 158 14.41 36.11 -18.15
C ASP A 158 14.34 34.77 -18.94
N LYS A 159 14.20 34.86 -20.27
CA LYS A 159 14.18 33.69 -21.17
C LYS A 159 15.52 32.95 -21.24
N ASP A 160 16.61 33.63 -20.94
CA ASP A 160 17.97 33.11 -20.99
C ASP A 160 18.42 32.52 -19.63
N GLY A 161 17.56 32.65 -18.60
CA GLY A 161 17.78 32.12 -17.26
C GLY A 161 18.54 33.09 -16.33
N ASN A 162 18.73 34.34 -16.72
CA ASN A 162 19.35 35.35 -15.86
C ASN A 162 18.32 35.92 -14.89
N ARG A 163 18.72 36.08 -13.62
CA ARG A 163 17.87 36.72 -12.60
C ARG A 163 17.68 38.19 -12.95
N ILE A 164 16.42 38.63 -12.94
CA ILE A 164 16.03 40.01 -13.24
C ILE A 164 15.28 40.61 -12.06
N GLU A 165 15.48 41.90 -11.81
CA GLU A 165 14.76 42.69 -10.79
C GLU A 165 13.70 43.59 -11.43
N GLU A 166 13.94 44.05 -12.66
CA GLU A 166 13.00 44.85 -13.43
C GLU A 166 12.32 44.00 -14.50
N THR A 167 11.00 44.03 -14.53
CA THR A 167 10.21 43.33 -15.54
C THR A 167 9.74 44.30 -16.62
N LYS A 168 9.76 43.87 -17.89
CA LYS A 168 9.27 44.68 -19.01
C LYS A 168 7.90 44.19 -19.44
N ILE A 169 6.97 45.13 -19.59
CA ILE A 169 5.60 44.88 -20.02
C ILE A 169 5.59 44.13 -21.36
N GLY A 170 4.85 43.02 -21.42
CA GLY A 170 4.73 42.17 -22.60
C GLY A 170 5.75 41.03 -22.70
N GLU A 171 6.75 40.97 -21.80
CA GLU A 171 7.72 39.88 -21.78
C GLU A 171 7.20 38.63 -21.04
N MET A 172 7.79 37.48 -21.39
CA MET A 172 7.56 36.20 -20.72
C MET A 172 8.73 35.94 -19.78
N ILE A 173 8.43 35.83 -18.49
CA ILE A 173 9.40 35.59 -17.42
C ILE A 173 9.17 34.19 -16.82
N THR A 174 10.17 33.68 -16.12
CA THR A 174 10.07 32.40 -15.39
C THR A 174 10.23 32.64 -13.89
N LEU A 175 9.21 32.32 -13.12
CA LEU A 175 9.27 32.22 -11.67
C LEU A 175 9.87 30.87 -11.28
N ASN A 176 11.04 30.91 -10.63
CA ASN A 176 11.71 29.74 -10.09
C ASN A 176 11.41 29.67 -8.59
N ILE A 177 10.89 28.53 -8.13
CA ILE A 177 10.48 28.32 -6.74
C ILE A 177 11.28 27.15 -6.21
N SER A 178 12.02 27.36 -5.12
CA SER A 178 12.76 26.32 -4.42
C SER A 178 12.06 25.98 -3.11
N THR A 179 11.63 24.73 -3.00
CA THR A 179 10.89 24.23 -1.84
C THR A 179 11.54 22.97 -1.30
N GLN A 180 11.29 22.71 -0.02
CA GLN A 180 11.74 21.49 0.63
C GLN A 180 10.57 20.87 1.39
N ASP A 181 10.36 19.57 1.18
CA ASP A 181 9.35 18.77 1.87
C ASP A 181 7.91 19.31 1.67
N MET A 182 7.65 19.93 0.50
CA MET A 182 6.33 20.49 0.13
C MET A 182 5.63 19.76 -1.02
N ILE A 183 6.20 18.68 -1.58
CA ILE A 183 5.61 17.97 -2.72
C ILE A 183 4.23 17.42 -2.34
N GLY A 184 3.20 17.81 -3.10
CA GLY A 184 1.79 17.46 -2.86
C GLY A 184 1.03 18.45 -1.96
N GLU A 185 1.70 19.43 -1.37
CA GLU A 185 1.07 20.55 -0.64
C GLU A 185 0.78 21.72 -1.59
N THR A 186 -0.16 22.59 -1.19
CA THR A 186 -0.48 23.85 -1.90
C THR A 186 0.23 25.04 -1.25
N MET A 187 0.68 25.99 -2.05
CA MET A 187 1.24 27.25 -1.55
C MET A 187 0.68 28.48 -2.25
N THR A 188 0.80 29.62 -1.58
CA THR A 188 0.50 30.93 -2.14
C THR A 188 1.79 31.75 -2.20
N ILE A 189 2.09 32.32 -3.36
CA ILE A 189 3.26 33.18 -3.57
C ILE A 189 2.77 34.57 -3.99
N ASN A 190 3.27 35.60 -3.32
CA ASN A 190 3.01 36.98 -3.70
C ASN A 190 4.23 37.53 -4.45
N LEU A 191 4.00 38.00 -5.67
CA LEU A 191 5.01 38.57 -6.58
C LEU A 191 4.97 40.10 -6.64
N SER A 192 4.10 40.74 -5.85
CA SER A 192 3.81 42.19 -5.80
C SER A 192 4.91 43.05 -6.43
N ASP A 193 4.61 43.60 -7.61
CA ASP A 193 5.47 44.54 -8.31
C ASP A 193 4.69 45.85 -8.51
N PRO A 194 5.19 47.00 -8.02
CA PRO A 194 4.50 48.28 -8.21
C PRO A 194 4.45 48.75 -9.67
N THR A 195 5.21 48.12 -10.58
CA THR A 195 5.40 48.58 -11.96
C THR A 195 4.75 47.68 -13.02
N ALA A 196 4.29 46.49 -12.65
CA ALA A 196 3.69 45.54 -13.58
C ALA A 196 2.81 44.52 -12.88
N ASP A 197 1.80 44.01 -13.59
CA ASP A 197 0.98 42.89 -13.14
C ASP A 197 1.43 41.59 -13.83
N PHE A 198 1.16 40.44 -13.20
CA PHE A 198 1.50 39.13 -13.76
C PHE A 198 0.28 38.33 -14.23
N MET A 199 0.41 37.65 -15.37
CA MET A 199 -0.60 36.75 -15.93
C MET A 199 -0.09 35.30 -15.95
N TYR A 200 -0.87 34.38 -15.38
CA TYR A 200 -0.62 32.94 -15.34
C TYR A 200 -1.71 32.18 -16.08
N ASN A 201 -1.35 31.27 -17.00
CA ASN A 201 -2.30 30.48 -17.80
C ASN A 201 -3.42 31.28 -18.48
N GLY A 202 -3.15 32.56 -18.82
CA GLY A 202 -4.12 33.45 -19.47
C GLY A 202 -5.05 34.22 -18.53
N MET A 203 -4.90 34.06 -17.20
CA MET A 203 -5.61 34.84 -16.18
C MET A 203 -4.65 35.80 -15.49
N VAL A 204 -5.01 37.07 -15.39
CA VAL A 204 -4.25 38.07 -14.62
C VAL A 204 -4.38 37.70 -13.14
N LEU A 205 -3.26 37.70 -12.43
CA LEU A 205 -3.23 37.39 -11.00
C LEU A 205 -3.79 38.58 -10.22
N GLU A 206 -4.76 38.32 -9.34
CA GLU A 206 -5.24 39.32 -8.39
C GLU A 206 -4.12 39.66 -7.39
N ASP A 207 -3.78 40.95 -7.27
CA ASP A 207 -2.71 41.45 -6.41
C ASP A 207 -1.37 40.72 -6.60
N ASP A 208 -1.04 40.33 -7.84
CA ASP A 208 0.18 39.57 -8.18
C ASP A 208 0.37 38.30 -7.35
N THR A 209 -0.73 37.75 -6.83
CA THR A 209 -0.71 36.64 -5.90
C THR A 209 -1.12 35.35 -6.60
N LEU A 210 -0.16 34.43 -6.71
CA LEU A 210 -0.37 33.08 -7.21
C LEU A 210 -0.88 32.20 -6.07
N LYS A 211 -2.20 32.00 -5.99
CA LYS A 211 -2.87 31.17 -4.97
C LYS A 211 -2.92 29.70 -5.39
N ASP A 212 -2.96 28.81 -4.39
CA ASP A 212 -3.20 27.36 -4.53
C ASP A 212 -2.28 26.63 -5.53
N LEU A 213 -1.03 27.05 -5.64
CA LEU A 213 -0.04 26.35 -6.46
C LEU A 213 0.28 24.99 -5.83
N MET A 214 -0.07 23.91 -6.52
CA MET A 214 0.29 22.55 -6.13
C MET A 214 1.75 22.28 -6.45
N VAL A 215 2.54 21.98 -5.41
CA VAL A 215 3.97 21.71 -5.58
C VAL A 215 4.17 20.31 -6.11
N THR A 216 4.65 20.21 -7.34
CA THR A 216 4.95 18.90 -7.94
C THR A 216 6.42 18.49 -7.75
N LYS A 217 7.30 19.46 -7.55
CA LYS A 217 8.76 19.26 -7.42
C LYS A 217 9.37 20.27 -6.44
N ASN A 218 10.49 19.90 -5.83
CA ASN A 218 11.29 20.81 -4.99
C ASN A 218 11.86 22.03 -5.75
N MET A 219 11.94 21.96 -7.07
CA MET A 219 12.32 23.07 -7.95
C MET A 219 11.24 23.20 -9.02
N GLU A 220 10.41 24.21 -8.88
CA GLU A 220 9.29 24.48 -9.79
C GLU A 220 9.60 25.70 -10.65
N LYS A 221 9.26 25.61 -11.94
CA LYS A 221 9.48 26.69 -12.91
C LYS A 221 8.16 27.03 -13.56
N ILE A 222 7.67 28.23 -13.30
CA ILE A 222 6.37 28.71 -13.76
C ILE A 222 6.60 29.85 -14.74
N LYS A 223 5.98 29.76 -15.92
CA LYS A 223 6.04 30.83 -16.91
C LYS A 223 4.92 31.81 -16.64
N LEU A 224 5.27 33.08 -16.48
CA LEU A 224 4.33 34.19 -16.30
C LEU A 224 4.52 35.19 -17.44
N LYS A 225 3.43 35.87 -17.81
CA LYS A 225 3.47 36.97 -18.76
C LYS A 225 3.29 38.29 -18.00
N VAL A 226 4.17 39.24 -18.26
CA VAL A 226 4.12 40.58 -17.66
C VAL A 226 3.09 41.42 -18.43
N VAL A 227 2.13 42.03 -17.74
CA VAL A 227 1.07 42.85 -18.32
C VAL A 227 1.04 44.24 -17.68
N GLU A 228 0.34 45.19 -18.31
CA GLU A 228 0.18 46.54 -17.77
C GLU A 228 -0.56 46.49 -16.42
N PRO A 229 -0.14 47.31 -15.44
CA PRO A 229 -0.77 47.33 -14.11
C PRO A 229 -2.23 47.75 -14.22
N GLN A 230 -3.13 46.95 -13.63
CA GLN A 230 -4.55 47.25 -13.57
C GLN A 230 -4.78 48.37 -12.53
N PRO A 231 -5.72 49.30 -12.79
CA PRO A 231 -6.11 50.29 -11.79
C PRO A 231 -6.68 49.55 -10.57
N LYS A 232 -6.03 49.70 -9.41
CA LYS A 232 -6.51 49.15 -8.13
C LYS A 232 -7.76 49.93 -7.70
N GLU A 233 -8.90 49.23 -7.59
CA GLU A 233 -10.14 49.77 -6.98
C GLU A 233 -9.99 49.99 -5.47
#